data_AF-A0AAJ7QIQ4-F1
#
_entry.id   AF-A0AAJ7QIQ4-F1
#
_cell.length_a   1.000
_cell.length_b   1.000
_cell.length_c   1.000
_cell.angle_alpha   90.00
_cell.angle_beta   90.00
_cell.angle_gamma   90.00
#
_symmetry.space_group_name_H-M   'P 1'
#
loop_
_entity.id
_entity.type
_entity.pdbx_description
1 polymer ?
#
loop_
_entity_poly.entity_id
_entity_poly.type
_entity_poly.pdbx_seq_one_letter_code
_entity_poly.pdbx_strand_id
1 'polypeptide(L)'
;MATGILSDASQLVMPDLQECNLAPGTEYLKQVSQFVSRCRHQLVKLKKPVGATLTIAQLEDTIYRDEDDEVNGWGKFYLPKIVNMQVVGVVDGIPCPCKQLVLMTCEDKKMYAYDGEELHVVASSLNCLDDKGIEYPSSKSYYNGEAFKDMSEEDWEEVRRGPVGRRLEKEHQKLVAEHRSAFLECLE
;
A
#
# COMPACT_ATOMS: atom_id res chain seq x y z
N MET A 1 -22.82 3.22 43.49
CA MET A 1 -22.01 4.20 42.74
C MET A 1 -20.64 3.58 42.47
N ALA A 2 -20.32 3.36 41.21
CA ALA A 2 -18.96 3.23 40.68
C ALA A 2 -19.07 3.20 39.14
N THR A 3 -19.34 4.36 38.56
CA THR A 3 -19.18 4.60 37.12
C THR A 3 -17.67 4.63 36.85
N GLY A 4 -17.13 3.50 36.39
CA GLY A 4 -15.77 3.42 35.88
C GLY A 4 -15.67 4.24 34.59
N ILE A 5 -14.89 5.31 34.64
CA ILE A 5 -14.50 6.07 33.45
C ILE A 5 -13.56 5.18 32.66
N LEU A 6 -14.08 4.52 31.63
CA LEU A 6 -13.26 3.99 30.53
C LEU A 6 -12.60 5.20 29.89
N SER A 7 -11.30 5.35 30.14
CA SER A 7 -10.46 6.42 29.62
C SER A 7 -10.62 6.53 28.11
N ASP A 8 -10.79 7.78 27.70
CA ASP A 8 -11.09 8.33 26.39
C ASP A 8 -9.95 8.18 25.35
N ALA A 9 -9.20 7.09 25.39
CA ALA A 9 -8.00 6.88 24.57
C ALA A 9 -8.30 6.93 23.06
N SER A 10 -9.52 6.57 22.65
CA SER A 10 -9.97 6.62 21.27
C SER A 10 -10.28 8.05 20.74
N GLN A 11 -10.43 9.07 21.60
CA GLN A 11 -10.76 10.43 21.14
C GLN A 11 -9.55 11.23 20.63
N LEU A 12 -8.31 10.82 20.93
CA LEU A 12 -7.10 11.58 20.57
C LEU A 12 -6.38 11.06 19.31
N VAL A 13 -6.78 9.90 18.78
CA VAL A 13 -6.04 9.22 17.70
C VAL A 13 -6.14 9.98 16.37
N MET A 14 -7.33 10.44 16.00
CA MET A 14 -7.53 11.16 14.74
C MET A 14 -6.95 12.58 14.73
N PRO A 15 -7.12 13.41 15.79
CA PRO A 15 -6.46 14.71 15.87
C PRO A 15 -4.94 14.62 15.75
N ASP A 16 -4.31 13.70 16.49
CA ASP A 16 -2.86 13.46 16.44
C ASP A 16 -2.39 13.03 15.05
N LEU A 17 -3.18 12.21 14.34
CA LEU A 17 -2.89 11.79 12.98
C LEU A 17 -2.95 12.97 12.00
N GLN A 18 -3.91 13.89 12.17
CA GLN A 18 -4.06 15.08 11.33
C GLN A 18 -2.88 16.04 11.46
N GLU A 19 -2.25 16.16 12.62
CA GLU A 19 -1.08 17.02 12.83
C GLU A 19 0.08 16.67 11.89
N CYS A 20 0.19 15.39 11.49
CA CYS A 20 1.20 14.94 10.53
C CYS A 20 1.09 15.72 9.19
N ASN A 21 -0.10 16.16 8.78
CA ASN A 21 -0.31 16.85 7.50
C ASN A 21 0.45 18.18 7.38
N LEU A 22 0.96 18.75 8.47
CA LEU A 22 1.72 20.00 8.45
C LEU A 22 3.12 19.83 7.84
N ALA A 23 3.70 18.64 7.92
CA ALA A 23 5.02 18.35 7.37
C ALA A 23 4.97 18.08 5.86
N PRO A 24 5.98 18.49 5.07
CA PRO A 24 6.08 18.14 3.65
C PRO A 24 6.92 16.87 3.40
N GLY A 25 6.64 16.16 2.30
CA GLY A 25 7.51 15.14 1.72
C GLY A 25 7.88 14.00 2.66
N THR A 26 9.18 13.71 2.81
CA THR A 26 9.65 12.59 3.64
C THR A 26 9.48 12.83 5.13
N GLU A 27 9.39 14.09 5.58
CA GLU A 27 9.13 14.41 6.98
C GLU A 27 7.70 14.05 7.38
N TYR A 28 6.75 14.20 6.45
CA TYR A 28 5.37 13.71 6.64
C TYR A 28 5.34 12.21 6.94
N LEU A 29 6.03 11.40 6.12
CA LEU A 29 6.05 9.94 6.32
C LEU A 29 6.69 9.54 7.64
N LYS A 30 7.73 10.23 8.09
CA LYS A 30 8.33 9.99 9.41
C LYS A 30 7.35 10.27 10.53
N GLN A 31 6.59 11.37 10.45
CA GLN A 31 5.59 11.72 11.46
C GLN A 31 4.46 10.70 11.49
N VAL A 32 3.97 10.26 10.32
CA VAL A 32 2.98 9.18 10.23
C VAL A 32 3.52 7.88 10.82
N SER A 33 4.76 7.50 10.50
CA SER A 33 5.40 6.29 11.04
C SER A 33 5.53 6.32 12.57
N GLN A 34 5.95 7.46 13.13
CA GLN A 34 6.03 7.67 14.58
C GLN A 34 4.65 7.61 15.24
N PHE A 35 3.65 8.22 14.61
CA PHE A 35 2.26 8.16 15.06
C PHE A 35 1.76 6.71 15.08
N VAL A 36 1.94 5.96 13.99
CA VAL A 36 1.49 4.56 13.89
C VAL A 36 2.17 3.71 14.96
N SER A 37 3.46 3.93 15.20
CA SER A 37 4.20 3.24 16.26
C SER A 37 3.63 3.55 17.66
N ARG A 38 3.28 4.83 17.92
CA ARG A 38 2.71 5.28 19.20
C ARG A 38 1.29 4.76 19.43
N CYS A 39 0.50 4.71 18.36
CA CYS A 39 -0.93 4.38 18.40
C CYS A 39 -1.24 2.94 17.96
N ARG A 40 -0.22 2.09 17.79
CA ARG A 40 -0.34 0.70 17.33
C ARG A 40 -1.39 -0.06 18.16
N HIS A 41 -2.22 -0.84 17.46
CA HIS A 41 -3.38 -1.60 17.97
C HIS A 41 -4.56 -0.77 18.48
N GLN A 42 -4.50 0.56 18.42
CA GLN A 42 -5.67 1.37 18.75
C GLN A 42 -6.71 1.26 17.63
N LEU A 43 -7.97 1.13 18.03
CA LEU A 43 -9.11 0.99 17.13
C LEU A 43 -9.81 2.33 16.99
N VAL A 44 -10.03 2.73 15.74
CA VAL A 44 -10.75 3.96 15.39
C VAL A 44 -11.98 3.60 14.57
N LYS A 45 -13.14 4.14 14.97
CA LYS A 45 -14.37 4.00 14.18
C LYS A 45 -14.34 4.99 13.03
N LEU A 46 -14.50 4.52 11.80
CA LEU A 46 -14.59 5.39 10.64
C LEU A 46 -16.01 5.94 10.52
N LYS A 47 -16.15 7.20 10.10
CA LYS A 47 -17.47 7.82 9.87
C LYS A 47 -18.21 7.16 8.71
N LYS A 48 -17.47 6.72 7.69
CA LYS A 48 -17.98 5.94 6.55
C LYS A 48 -16.94 4.92 6.06
N PRO A 49 -17.41 3.79 5.50
CA PRO A 49 -18.81 3.33 5.54
C PRO A 49 -19.22 2.90 6.98
N VAL A 50 -20.52 2.79 7.23
CA VAL A 50 -21.03 2.48 8.58
C VAL A 50 -20.58 1.09 8.99
N GLY A 51 -20.05 0.96 10.21
CA GLY A 51 -19.52 -0.30 10.74
C GLY A 51 -18.04 -0.51 10.46
N ALA A 52 -17.42 0.32 9.60
CA ALA A 52 -16.00 0.23 9.33
C ALA A 52 -15.15 0.70 10.51
N THR A 53 -14.07 -0.02 10.79
CA THR A 53 -13.10 0.30 11.82
C THR A 53 -11.70 0.24 11.26
N LEU A 54 -10.87 1.21 11.62
CA LEU A 54 -9.44 1.21 11.34
C LEU A 54 -8.69 0.77 12.61
N THR A 55 -7.97 -0.34 12.53
CA THR A 55 -7.00 -0.73 13.55
C THR A 55 -5.64 -0.20 13.13
N ILE A 56 -5.05 0.71 13.91
CA ILE A 56 -3.71 1.25 13.63
C ILE A 56 -2.70 0.11 13.72
N ALA A 57 -1.94 -0.10 12.66
CA ALA A 57 -1.06 -1.25 12.49
C ALA A 57 0.15 -0.87 11.64
N GLN A 58 1.29 -1.49 11.93
CA GLN A 58 2.48 -1.42 11.09
C GLN A 58 2.43 -2.53 10.03
N LEU A 59 3.40 -2.54 9.11
CA LEU A 59 3.51 -3.59 8.10
C LEU A 59 3.57 -4.99 8.75
N GLU A 60 4.29 -5.11 9.86
CA GLU A 60 4.51 -6.36 10.59
C GLU A 60 3.22 -6.93 11.20
N ASP A 61 2.19 -6.11 11.36
CA ASP A 61 0.86 -6.50 11.85
C ASP A 61 -0.07 -6.98 10.72
N THR A 62 0.34 -6.80 9.47
CA THR A 62 -0.46 -7.19 8.31
C THR A 62 -0.18 -8.64 7.89
N ILE A 63 -1.06 -9.20 7.07
CA ILE A 63 -0.84 -10.51 6.44
C ILE A 63 0.32 -10.48 5.43
N TYR A 64 0.73 -9.28 4.98
CA TYR A 64 1.76 -9.07 3.96
C TYR A 64 3.17 -8.90 4.54
N ARG A 65 3.34 -9.06 5.86
CA ARG A 65 4.63 -8.80 6.55
C ARG A 65 5.83 -9.59 5.99
N ASP A 66 5.57 -10.74 5.39
CA ASP A 66 6.58 -11.67 4.85
C ASP A 66 6.48 -11.74 3.30
N GLU A 67 5.69 -10.86 2.67
CA GLU A 67 5.46 -10.81 1.23
C GLU A 67 6.27 -9.67 0.59
N ASP A 68 7.61 -9.79 0.64
CA ASP A 68 8.55 -8.74 0.22
C ASP A 68 8.27 -8.19 -1.18
N ASP A 69 7.94 -9.06 -2.14
CA ASP A 69 7.67 -8.67 -3.52
C ASP A 69 6.39 -7.80 -3.63
N GLU A 70 5.35 -8.16 -2.88
CA GLU A 70 4.05 -7.47 -2.87
C GLU A 70 4.21 -6.08 -2.22
N VAL A 71 4.83 -6.04 -1.04
CA VAL A 71 5.11 -4.81 -0.28
C VAL A 71 5.99 -3.85 -1.10
N ASN A 72 7.03 -4.39 -1.76
CA ASN A 72 7.87 -3.61 -2.66
C ASN A 72 7.09 -3.10 -3.89
N GLY A 73 6.12 -3.88 -4.36
CA GLY A 73 5.24 -3.52 -5.48
C GLY A 73 4.36 -2.29 -5.19
N TRP A 74 3.82 -2.16 -3.97
CA TRP A 74 2.93 -1.04 -3.60
C TRP A 74 3.50 0.33 -3.93
N GLY A 75 4.80 0.54 -3.69
CA GLY A 75 5.48 1.81 -3.96
C GLY A 75 5.99 1.98 -5.40
N LYS A 76 5.97 0.94 -6.23
CA LYS A 76 6.67 0.93 -7.53
C LYS A 76 5.78 0.70 -8.74
N PHE A 77 4.72 -0.10 -8.61
CA PHE A 77 4.00 -0.64 -9.78
C PHE A 77 2.58 -0.12 -9.93
N TYR A 78 2.03 0.53 -8.91
CA TYR A 78 0.66 1.03 -8.92
C TYR A 78 0.57 2.50 -9.35
N LEU A 79 1.37 3.37 -8.72
CA LEU A 79 1.32 4.81 -8.99
C LEU A 79 2.25 5.21 -10.14
N PRO A 80 1.95 6.30 -10.89
CA PRO A 80 2.80 6.77 -11.99
C PRO A 80 4.24 7.16 -11.61
N LYS A 81 4.51 7.34 -10.31
CA LYS A 81 5.83 7.63 -9.78
C LYS A 81 6.13 6.64 -8.67
N ILE A 82 7.41 6.29 -8.54
CA ILE A 82 7.89 5.54 -7.38
C ILE A 82 7.70 6.41 -6.14
N VAL A 83 7.06 5.83 -5.13
CA VAL A 83 6.75 6.47 -3.84
C VAL A 83 7.12 5.54 -2.69
N ASN A 84 7.23 6.10 -1.49
CA ASN A 84 7.34 5.29 -0.28
C ASN A 84 5.97 5.16 0.37
N MET A 85 5.41 3.94 0.32
CA MET A 85 4.15 3.64 1.00
C MET A 85 4.39 3.43 2.49
N GLN A 86 3.66 4.14 3.32
CA GLN A 86 3.62 3.98 4.77
C GLN A 86 2.28 3.39 5.18
N VAL A 87 2.30 2.18 5.74
CA VAL A 87 1.11 1.54 6.33
C VAL A 87 0.63 2.39 7.51
N VAL A 88 -0.67 2.65 7.54
CA VAL A 88 -1.36 3.36 8.63
C VAL A 88 -2.16 2.38 9.48
N GLY A 89 -2.73 1.36 8.85
CA GLY A 89 -3.40 0.29 9.56
C GLY A 89 -4.24 -0.61 8.67
N VAL A 90 -5.14 -1.34 9.30
CA VAL A 90 -6.03 -2.32 8.65
C VAL A 90 -7.47 -1.89 8.85
N VAL A 91 -8.26 -1.97 7.78
CA VAL A 91 -9.69 -1.66 7.82
C VAL A 91 -10.50 -2.96 7.87
N ASP A 92 -11.38 -3.04 8.86
CA ASP A 92 -12.34 -4.11 9.07
C ASP A 92 -13.79 -3.58 8.99
N GLY A 93 -14.76 -4.49 8.99
CA GLY A 93 -16.18 -4.15 9.04
C GLY A 93 -16.81 -3.77 7.69
N ILE A 94 -16.09 -4.04 6.59
CA ILE A 94 -16.57 -3.85 5.21
C ILE A 94 -16.36 -5.12 4.40
N PRO A 95 -17.26 -5.45 3.44
CA PRO A 95 -17.02 -6.56 2.52
C PRO A 95 -15.81 -6.26 1.63
N CYS A 96 -14.70 -6.95 1.87
CA CYS A 96 -13.55 -7.01 0.95
C CYS A 96 -13.56 -8.40 0.29
N PRO A 97 -13.24 -8.53 -1.02
CA PRO A 97 -12.92 -9.82 -1.63
C PRO A 97 -11.68 -10.47 -1.00
N CYS A 98 -10.86 -9.66 -0.33
CA CYS A 98 -9.58 -10.01 0.26
C CYS A 98 -9.66 -10.35 1.75
N LYS A 99 -8.59 -10.96 2.27
CA LYS A 99 -8.46 -11.27 3.70
C LYS A 99 -8.25 -10.02 4.56
N GLN A 100 -7.62 -8.97 4.03
CA GLN A 100 -7.25 -7.79 4.81
C GLN A 100 -7.12 -6.56 3.91
N LEU A 101 -7.86 -5.48 4.21
CA LEU A 101 -7.75 -4.20 3.52
C LEU A 101 -6.72 -3.32 4.24
N VAL A 102 -5.59 -3.05 3.59
CA VAL A 102 -4.48 -2.29 4.19
C VAL A 102 -4.60 -0.81 3.80
N LEU A 103 -4.72 0.05 4.80
CA LEU A 103 -4.72 1.50 4.64
C LEU A 103 -3.29 2.04 4.71
N MET A 104 -2.89 2.82 3.72
CA MET A 104 -1.55 3.40 3.60
C MET A 104 -1.60 4.84 3.08
N THR A 105 -0.48 5.55 3.19
CA THR A 105 -0.27 6.89 2.64
C THR A 105 1.12 6.97 2.01
N CYS A 106 1.37 7.98 1.18
CA CYS A 106 2.69 8.28 0.63
C CYS A 106 2.97 9.79 0.69
N GLU A 107 4.05 10.26 0.06
CA GLU A 107 4.49 11.65 0.12
C GLU A 107 3.44 12.66 -0.37
N ASP A 108 2.47 12.21 -1.16
CA ASP A 108 1.37 13.03 -1.67
C ASP A 108 0.20 13.22 -0.68
N LYS A 109 0.30 12.59 0.50
CA LYS A 109 -0.63 12.67 1.64
C LYS A 109 -2.03 12.12 1.39
N LYS A 110 -2.30 11.50 0.24
CA LYS A 110 -3.57 10.81 0.00
C LYS A 110 -3.60 9.50 0.75
N MET A 111 -4.81 9.02 1.04
CA MET A 111 -5.02 7.71 1.64
C MET A 111 -5.33 6.70 0.55
N TYR A 112 -4.62 5.59 0.61
CA TYR A 112 -4.77 4.48 -0.30
C TYR A 112 -5.19 3.24 0.48
N ALA A 113 -6.12 2.45 -0.07
CA ALA A 113 -6.48 1.15 0.46
C ALA A 113 -6.08 0.07 -0.55
N TYR A 114 -5.25 -0.86 -0.11
CA TYR A 114 -4.83 -2.00 -0.90
C TYR A 114 -5.66 -3.23 -0.52
N ASP A 115 -6.31 -3.83 -1.51
CA ASP A 115 -7.26 -4.92 -1.33
C ASP A 115 -6.77 -6.27 -1.85
N GLY A 116 -5.45 -6.46 -1.98
CA GLY A 116 -4.87 -7.70 -2.50
C GLY A 116 -4.79 -7.77 -4.02
N GLU A 117 -5.41 -6.83 -4.74
CA GLU A 117 -5.30 -6.74 -6.21
C GLU A 117 -5.05 -5.30 -6.65
N GLU A 118 -5.90 -4.36 -6.21
CA GLU A 118 -5.88 -2.96 -6.60
C GLU A 118 -5.50 -2.02 -5.44
N LEU A 119 -4.97 -0.86 -5.81
CA LEU A 119 -4.70 0.24 -4.90
C LEU A 119 -5.74 1.35 -5.10
N HIS A 120 -6.70 1.47 -4.19
CA HIS A 120 -7.78 2.45 -4.25
C HIS A 120 -7.42 3.78 -3.60
N VAL A 121 -7.72 4.90 -4.22
CA VAL A 121 -7.61 6.24 -3.59
C VAL A 121 -8.84 6.49 -2.75
N VAL A 122 -8.77 6.21 -1.45
CA VAL A 122 -9.97 6.16 -0.59
C VAL A 122 -10.25 7.44 0.19
N ALA A 123 -9.25 8.32 0.35
CA ALA A 123 -9.44 9.67 0.86
C ALA A 123 -8.36 10.63 0.34
N SER A 124 -8.67 11.91 0.24
CA SER A 124 -7.73 12.92 -0.28
C SER A 124 -6.66 13.37 0.72
N SER A 125 -6.85 13.08 2.02
CA SER A 125 -5.93 13.41 3.11
C SER A 125 -6.35 12.71 4.41
N LEU A 126 -5.49 12.75 5.43
CA LEU A 126 -5.84 12.31 6.80
C LEU A 126 -7.00 13.12 7.40
N ASN A 127 -7.14 14.40 7.05
CA ASN A 127 -8.28 15.21 7.50
C ASN A 127 -9.58 14.69 6.86
N CYS A 128 -9.53 14.36 5.57
CA CYS A 128 -10.68 13.79 4.85
C CYS A 128 -11.06 12.40 5.41
N LEU A 129 -10.08 11.59 5.81
CA LEU A 129 -10.31 10.30 6.46
C LEU A 129 -11.12 10.47 7.76
N ASP A 130 -10.75 11.43 8.62
CA ASP A 130 -11.49 11.69 9.85
C ASP A 130 -12.87 12.32 9.57
N ASP A 131 -12.94 13.32 8.69
CA ASP A 131 -14.18 14.06 8.40
C ASP A 131 -15.23 13.25 7.67
N LYS A 132 -14.81 12.43 6.70
CA LYS A 132 -15.69 11.75 5.74
C LYS A 132 -15.59 10.24 5.77
N GLY A 133 -14.57 9.66 6.40
CA GLY A 133 -14.27 8.24 6.31
C GLY A 133 -13.52 7.89 5.03
N ILE A 134 -13.69 6.66 4.57
CA ILE A 134 -13.13 6.14 3.32
C ILE A 134 -14.22 5.92 2.27
N GLU A 135 -13.87 6.12 1.01
CA GLU A 135 -14.64 5.67 -0.15
C GLU A 135 -14.05 4.36 -0.66
N TYR A 136 -14.63 3.22 -0.26
CA TYR A 136 -14.20 1.90 -0.70
C TYR A 136 -15.40 1.04 -1.15
N PRO A 137 -15.34 0.41 -2.35
CA PRO A 137 -14.33 0.59 -3.39
C PRO A 137 -14.31 2.04 -3.89
N SER A 138 -13.12 2.56 -4.20
CA SER A 138 -12.99 3.92 -4.74
C SER A 138 -13.28 3.95 -6.22
N SER A 139 -13.91 5.03 -6.70
CA SER A 139 -14.04 5.34 -8.13
C SER A 139 -12.70 5.51 -8.84
N LYS A 140 -11.61 5.72 -8.09
CA LYS A 140 -10.25 5.79 -8.61
C LYS A 140 -9.37 4.73 -7.96
N SER A 141 -8.91 3.78 -8.76
CA SER A 141 -7.96 2.73 -8.36
C SER A 141 -6.82 2.61 -9.39
N TYR A 142 -5.82 1.83 -9.00
CA TYR A 142 -4.67 1.47 -9.82
C TYR A 142 -4.50 -0.04 -9.74
N TYR A 143 -4.26 -0.72 -10.88
CA TYR A 143 -3.91 -2.14 -10.90
C TYR A 143 -2.39 -2.32 -10.90
N ASN A 144 -1.92 -3.54 -10.62
CA ASN A 144 -0.50 -3.85 -10.64
C ASN A 144 0.10 -3.72 -12.05
N GLY A 145 1.03 -2.77 -12.23
CA GLY A 145 1.65 -2.45 -13.52
C GLY A 145 1.10 -1.18 -14.17
N GLU A 146 0.08 -0.54 -13.57
CA GLU A 146 -0.49 0.73 -14.04
C GLU A 146 0.55 1.86 -14.12
N ALA A 147 1.64 1.77 -13.34
CA ALA A 147 2.79 2.67 -13.46
C ALA A 147 3.45 2.69 -14.86
N PHE A 148 3.27 1.63 -15.65
CA PHE A 148 3.92 1.44 -16.94
C PHE A 148 2.97 1.58 -18.14
N LYS A 149 1.70 1.94 -17.92
CA LYS A 149 0.69 1.96 -18.99
C LYS A 149 1.04 2.89 -20.17
N ASP A 150 1.80 3.95 -19.89
CA ASP A 150 2.15 5.00 -20.84
C ASP A 150 3.59 4.84 -21.38
N MET A 151 4.25 3.72 -21.08
CA MET A 151 5.60 3.43 -21.58
C MET A 151 5.59 3.20 -23.09
N SER A 152 6.42 3.95 -23.82
CA SER A 152 6.59 3.78 -25.26
C SER A 152 7.53 2.61 -25.60
N GLU A 153 7.55 2.17 -26.86
CA GLU A 153 8.53 1.17 -27.33
C GLU A 153 9.96 1.66 -27.12
N GLU A 154 10.23 2.94 -27.32
CA GLU A 154 11.55 3.55 -27.11
C GLU A 154 11.98 3.49 -25.64
N ASP A 155 11.06 3.77 -24.71
CA ASP A 155 11.33 3.64 -23.27
C ASP A 155 11.65 2.18 -22.90
N TRP A 156 10.89 1.22 -23.45
CA TRP A 156 11.15 -0.20 -23.23
C TRP A 156 12.45 -0.68 -23.86
N GLU A 157 12.85 -0.12 -25.01
CA GLU A 157 14.16 -0.38 -25.60
C GLU A 157 15.30 0.14 -24.72
N GLU A 158 15.13 1.33 -24.11
CA GLU A 158 16.12 1.85 -23.17
C GLU A 158 16.28 0.92 -21.96
N VAL A 159 15.17 0.47 -21.37
CA VAL A 159 15.18 -0.51 -20.27
C VAL A 159 15.86 -1.82 -20.69
N ARG A 160 15.54 -2.36 -21.88
CA ARG A 160 16.16 -3.58 -22.42
C ARG A 160 17.67 -3.42 -22.65
N ARG A 161 18.10 -2.27 -23.18
CA ARG A 161 19.52 -1.97 -23.39
C ARG A 161 20.24 -1.66 -22.09
N GLY A 162 19.53 -1.29 -21.02
CA GLY A 162 20.08 -0.95 -19.72
C GLY A 162 20.73 -2.13 -18.98
N PRO A 163 21.37 -1.87 -17.81
CA PRO A 163 22.03 -2.91 -17.02
C PRO A 163 21.12 -4.07 -16.63
N VAL A 164 19.87 -3.78 -16.25
CA VAL A 164 18.88 -4.79 -15.84
C VAL A 164 18.48 -5.64 -17.05
N GLY A 165 18.08 -5.03 -18.16
CA GLY A 165 17.71 -5.74 -19.37
C GLY A 165 18.83 -6.66 -19.89
N ARG A 166 20.07 -6.16 -19.93
CA ARG A 166 21.23 -6.99 -20.33
C ARG A 166 21.52 -8.14 -19.36
N ARG A 167 21.27 -7.97 -18.06
CA ARG A 167 21.42 -9.05 -17.08
C ARG A 167 20.37 -10.13 -17.32
N LEU A 168 19.09 -9.73 -17.44
CA LEU A 168 17.98 -10.63 -17.67
C LEU A 168 18.14 -11.41 -18.99
N GLU A 169 18.62 -10.75 -20.05
CA GLU A 169 18.92 -11.41 -21.34
C GLU A 169 19.98 -12.50 -21.17
N LYS A 170 21.07 -12.23 -20.43
CA LYS A 170 22.10 -13.23 -20.15
C LYS A 170 21.58 -14.40 -19.32
N GLU A 171 20.75 -14.12 -18.32
CA GLU A 171 20.12 -15.16 -17.50
C GLU A 171 19.17 -16.03 -18.33
N HIS A 172 18.38 -15.41 -19.22
CA HIS A 172 17.50 -16.13 -20.16
C HIS A 172 18.31 -17.05 -21.09
N GLN A 173 19.38 -16.52 -21.72
CA GLN A 173 20.23 -17.31 -22.61
C GLN A 173 20.87 -18.51 -21.89
N LYS A 174 21.31 -18.31 -20.64
CA LYS A 174 21.86 -19.38 -19.82
C LYS A 174 20.82 -20.46 -19.53
N LEU A 175 19.62 -20.07 -19.08
CA LEU A 175 18.51 -20.99 -18.81
C LEU A 175 18.14 -21.81 -20.05
N VAL A 176 18.00 -21.16 -21.21
CA VAL A 176 17.70 -21.82 -22.47
C VAL A 176 18.80 -22.82 -22.84
N ALA A 177 20.07 -22.43 -22.76
CA ALA A 177 21.18 -23.31 -23.08
C ALA A 177 21.24 -24.55 -22.19
N GLU A 178 20.95 -24.41 -20.89
CA GLU A 178 20.96 -25.50 -19.91
C GLU A 178 19.82 -26.52 -20.12
N HIS A 179 18.62 -26.05 -20.49
CA HIS A 179 17.44 -26.91 -20.56
C HIS A 179 17.02 -27.34 -21.98
N ARG A 180 17.64 -26.77 -23.02
CA ARG A 180 17.27 -27.04 -24.42
C ARG A 180 17.30 -28.52 -24.79
N SER A 181 18.36 -29.25 -24.44
CA SER A 181 18.47 -30.67 -24.81
C SER A 181 17.40 -31.53 -24.13
N ALA A 182 17.19 -31.34 -22.83
CA ALA A 182 16.15 -32.07 -22.08
C ALA A 182 14.73 -31.75 -22.58
N PHE A 183 14.48 -30.50 -22.98
CA PHE A 183 13.20 -30.13 -23.59
C PHE A 183 12.99 -30.81 -24.94
N LEU A 184 14.04 -30.91 -25.78
CA LEU A 184 13.97 -31.57 -27.08
C LEU A 184 13.76 -33.08 -26.96
N GLU A 185 14.36 -33.74 -25.96
CA GLU A 185 14.14 -35.17 -25.68
C GLU A 185 12.66 -35.49 -25.33
N CYS A 186 11.91 -34.55 -24.78
CA CYS A 186 10.47 -34.73 -24.49
C CYS A 186 9.56 -34.57 -25.72
N LEU A 187 10.12 -34.15 -26.87
CA LEU A 187 9.37 -33.94 -28.11
C LEU A 187 9.53 -35.07 -29.13
N GLU A 188 10.36 -36.07 -28.83
CA GLU A 188 10.56 -37.31 -29.59
C GLU A 188 9.69 -38.46 -29.05
#